data_AF-A0A4R4ZES5-F1
#
_entry.id   AF-A0A4R4ZES5-F1
#
_cell.length_a   1.000
_cell.length_b   1.000
_cell.length_c   1.000
_cell.angle_alpha   90.00
_cell.angle_beta   90.00
_cell.angle_gamma   90.00
#
_symmetry.space_group_name_H-M   'P 1'
#
loop_
_entity.id
_entity.type
_entity.pdbx_description
1 polymer ?
#
loop_
_entity_poly.entity_id
_entity_poly.type
_entity_poly.pdbx_seq_one_letter_code
_entity_poly.pdbx_strand_id
1 'polypeptide(L)'
;MAYIEVELFGGAGSQAAVVWESGRVVMVPYMVEDLVGPADAWPVNAALARLGVRSDGRSRDLFAAVGLGCHRDTDDWAMHHGEHCRR
;
A
#
# COMPACT_ATOMS: atom_id res chain seq x y z
N MET A 1 -8.10 2.77 10.08
CA MET A 1 -8.56 2.30 8.75
C MET A 1 -7.82 3.09 7.69
N ALA A 2 -7.46 2.47 6.57
CA ALA A 2 -6.90 3.18 5.41
C ALA A 2 -7.64 2.74 4.14
N TYR A 3 -7.78 3.67 3.20
CA TYR A 3 -8.08 3.37 1.80
C TYR A 3 -6.81 3.67 1.00
N ILE A 4 -6.44 2.75 0.13
CA ILE A 4 -5.22 2.80 -0.66
C ILE A 4 -5.58 2.34 -2.07
N GLU A 5 -5.10 3.08 -3.06
CA GLU A 5 -5.20 2.75 -4.48
C GLU A 5 -3.79 2.75 -5.06
N VAL A 6 -3.50 1.75 -5.89
CA VAL A 6 -2.19 1.55 -6.54
C VAL A 6 -2.44 1.10 -7.96
N GLU A 7 -1.96 1.87 -8.93
CA GLU A 7 -1.92 1.51 -10.34
C GLU A 7 -0.45 1.38 -10.74
N LEU A 8 -0.05 0.25 -11.33
CA LEU A 8 1.34 -0.02 -11.70
C LEU A 8 1.39 -0.71 -13.07
N PHE A 9 1.94 -0.01 -14.06
CA PHE A 9 2.08 -0.53 -15.42
C PHE A 9 3.46 -0.21 -15.99
N GLY A 10 4.21 -1.26 -16.36
CA GLY A 10 5.49 -1.10 -17.08
C GLY A 10 6.58 -0.33 -16.33
N GLY A 11 6.53 -0.24 -15.00
CA GLY A 11 7.49 0.51 -14.18
C GLY A 11 7.08 1.97 -13.92
N ALA A 12 5.94 2.41 -14.46
CA ALA A 12 5.26 3.65 -14.07
C ALA A 12 4.03 3.31 -13.21
N GLY A 13 3.47 4.31 -12.55
CA GLY A 13 2.24 4.11 -11.78
C GLY A 13 1.89 5.27 -10.89
N SER A 14 0.63 5.26 -10.45
CA SER A 14 0.09 6.23 -9.52
C SER A 14 -0.35 5.54 -8.23
N GLN A 15 -0.40 6.32 -7.17
CA GLN A 15 -0.90 5.86 -5.88
C GLN A 15 -1.71 6.95 -5.21
N ALA A 16 -2.73 6.54 -4.48
CA ALA A 16 -3.49 7.42 -3.60
C ALA A 16 -3.76 6.73 -2.26
N ALA A 17 -3.75 7.50 -1.18
CA ALA A 17 -4.11 6.98 0.13
C ALA A 17 -4.77 8.02 1.03
N VAL A 18 -5.60 7.55 1.94
CA VAL A 18 -6.21 8.33 3.02
C VAL A 18 -6.35 7.43 4.26
N VAL A 19 -6.07 7.99 5.44
CA VAL A 19 -6.08 7.23 6.70
C VAL A 19 -7.01 7.90 7.70
N TRP A 20 -7.85 7.08 8.34
CA TRP A 20 -8.72 7.46 9.43
C TRP A 20 -8.37 6.73 10.73
N GLU A 21 -8.45 7.46 11.83
CA GLU A 21 -8.36 6.94 13.20
C GLU A 21 -9.55 7.46 13.99
N SER A 22 -10.29 6.55 14.64
CA SER A 22 -11.47 6.90 15.45
C SER A 22 -12.47 7.81 14.72
N GLY A 23 -12.71 7.55 13.43
CA GLY A 23 -13.60 8.34 12.58
C GLY A 23 -13.05 9.67 12.08
N ARG A 24 -11.80 10.03 12.40
CA ARG A 24 -11.14 11.27 11.98
C ARG A 24 -10.06 11.00 10.95
N VAL A 25 -9.97 11.86 9.94
CA VAL A 25 -8.87 11.83 8.96
C VAL A 25 -7.55 12.22 9.65
N VAL A 26 -6.58 11.31 9.69
CA VAL A 26 -5.23 11.51 10.25
C VAL A 26 -4.14 11.58 9.18
N MET A 27 -4.48 11.15 7.97
CA MET A 27 -3.75 11.44 6.74
C MET A 27 -4.79 11.87 5.71
N VAL A 28 -4.74 13.15 5.32
CA VAL A 28 -5.57 13.68 4.24
C VAL A 28 -5.25 12.94 2.93
N PRO A 29 -6.17 12.90 1.96
CA PRO A 29 -5.92 12.30 0.66
C PRO A 29 -4.57 12.75 0.10
N TYR A 30 -3.70 11.78 -0.12
CA TYR A 30 -2.35 11.97 -0.62
C TYR A 30 -2.20 11.13 -1.88
N MET A 31 -1.94 11.79 -3.00
CA MET A 31 -1.87 11.21 -4.32
C MET A 31 -0.54 11.56 -4.99
N VAL A 32 0.01 10.61 -5.73
CA VAL A 32 1.23 10.74 -6.52
C VAL A 32 0.98 10.05 -7.85
N GLU A 33 1.13 10.77 -8.95
CA GLU A 33 0.95 10.24 -10.33
C GLU A 33 2.23 9.61 -10.89
N ASP A 34 3.39 10.05 -10.41
CA ASP A 34 4.70 9.55 -10.81
C ASP A 34 5.48 9.12 -9.56
N LEU A 35 5.72 7.82 -9.41
CA LEU A 35 6.45 7.24 -8.27
C LEU A 35 7.96 7.55 -8.31
N VAL A 36 8.30 8.82 -8.10
CA VAL A 36 9.67 9.33 -8.03
C VAL A 36 10.07 9.58 -6.58
N GLY A 37 11.35 9.40 -6.28
CA GLY A 37 11.90 9.64 -4.95
C GLY A 37 11.86 8.43 -4.03
N PRO A 38 11.99 8.63 -2.71
CA PRO A 38 12.10 7.53 -1.76
C PRO A 38 10.76 6.79 -1.58
N ALA A 39 10.79 5.45 -1.68
CA ALA A 39 9.60 4.62 -1.56
C ALA A 39 8.86 4.80 -0.23
N ASP A 40 9.55 5.09 0.86
CA ASP A 40 8.94 5.36 2.18
C ASP A 40 7.99 6.58 2.17
N ALA A 41 8.18 7.48 1.21
CA ALA A 41 7.30 8.64 1.02
C ALA A 41 6.11 8.35 0.11
N TRP A 42 6.03 7.19 -0.56
CA TRP A 42 4.91 6.88 -1.43
C TRP A 42 3.62 6.65 -0.62
N PRO A 43 2.43 7.01 -1.17
CA PRO A 43 1.16 6.95 -0.45
C PRO A 43 0.89 5.61 0.25
N VAL A 44 1.16 4.48 -0.40
CA VAL A 44 0.94 3.15 0.20
C VAL A 44 1.81 2.93 1.44
N ASN A 45 3.09 3.28 1.36
CA ASN A 45 4.03 3.05 2.46
C ASN A 45 3.77 4.02 3.61
N ALA A 46 3.45 5.27 3.31
CA ALA A 46 3.07 6.25 4.32
C ALA A 46 1.79 5.81 5.08
N ALA A 47 0.79 5.28 4.38
CA ALA A 47 -0.43 4.79 4.99
C ALA A 47 -0.17 3.54 5.86
N LEU A 48 0.58 2.57 5.35
CA LEU A 48 0.93 1.35 6.08
C LEU A 48 1.74 1.66 7.36
N ALA A 49 2.68 2.60 7.30
CA ALA A 49 3.43 3.05 8.47
C ALA A 49 2.51 3.64 9.55
N ARG A 50 1.46 4.39 9.16
CA ARG A 50 0.44 4.92 10.09
C ARG A 50 -0.46 3.84 10.67
N LEU A 51 -0.64 2.72 9.98
CA LEU A 51 -1.30 1.53 10.52
C LEU A 51 -0.38 0.69 11.43
N GLY A 52 0.86 1.11 11.65
CA GLY A 52 1.82 0.43 12.53
C GLY A 52 2.65 -0.66 11.84
N VAL A 53 2.53 -0.81 10.52
CA VAL A 53 3.38 -1.71 9.74
C VAL A 53 4.80 -1.18 9.73
N ARG A 54 5.77 -2.05 9.97
CA ARG A 54 7.19 -1.72 9.91
C ARG A 54 7.86 -2.55 8.83
N SER A 55 8.79 -1.95 8.10
CA SER A 55 9.67 -2.72 7.22
C SER A 55 10.58 -3.61 8.08
N ASP A 56 10.86 -4.80 7.59
CA ASP A 56 11.82 -5.73 8.20
C ASP A 56 13.27 -5.38 7.84
N GLY A 57 13.50 -4.21 7.23
CA GLY A 57 14.79 -3.76 6.72
C GLY A 57 15.27 -4.48 5.45
N ARG A 58 14.61 -5.57 5.03
CA ARG A 58 14.91 -6.29 3.79
C ARG A 58 14.00 -5.84 2.65
N SER A 59 12.72 -5.62 2.92
CA SER A 59 11.80 -5.00 1.99
C SER A 59 11.75 -3.48 2.23
N ARG A 60 12.16 -2.71 1.23
CA ARG A 60 11.89 -1.26 1.20
C ARG A 60 10.43 -0.94 0.86
N ASP A 61 9.70 -1.94 0.37
CA ASP A 61 8.30 -1.83 0.00
C ASP A 61 7.42 -2.50 1.06
N LEU A 62 6.64 -1.69 1.79
CA LEU A 62 5.74 -2.20 2.82
C LEU A 62 4.59 -2.99 2.21
N PHE A 63 4.22 -2.73 0.95
CA PHE A 63 3.20 -3.47 0.22
C PHE A 63 3.57 -4.96 0.09
N ALA A 64 4.80 -5.24 -0.33
CA ALA A 64 5.33 -6.59 -0.37
C ALA A 64 5.49 -7.20 1.03
N ALA A 65 5.84 -6.39 2.03
CA ALA A 65 6.05 -6.85 3.40
C ALA A 65 4.77 -7.36 4.07
N VAL A 66 3.62 -6.76 3.76
CA VAL A 66 2.29 -7.21 4.25
C VAL A 66 1.61 -8.22 3.33
N GLY A 67 2.33 -8.74 2.33
CA GLY A 67 1.81 -9.75 1.41
C GLY A 67 0.84 -9.20 0.37
N LEU A 68 0.63 -7.89 0.25
CA LEU A 68 -0.30 -7.32 -0.74
C LEU A 68 0.18 -7.49 -2.20
N GLY A 69 1.42 -7.95 -2.40
CA GLY A 69 1.91 -8.38 -3.70
C GLY A 69 1.44 -9.77 -4.16
N CYS A 70 0.62 -10.50 -3.39
CA CYS A 70 0.15 -11.85 -3.77
C CYS A 70 -0.74 -11.84 -5.00
N HIS A 71 -1.56 -10.81 -5.15
CA HIS A 71 -2.47 -10.66 -6.27
C HIS A 71 -2.38 -9.26 -6.84
N ARG A 72 -2.41 -9.18 -8.17
CA ARG A 72 -2.36 -7.92 -8.93
C ARG A 72 -3.74 -7.42 -9.32
N ASP A 73 -4.72 -8.32 -9.41
CA ASP A 73 -6.12 -7.98 -9.61
C ASP A 73 -6.84 -7.94 -8.24
N THR A 74 -7.79 -7.02 -8.11
CA THR A 74 -8.64 -6.93 -6.91
C THR A 74 -9.58 -8.14 -6.83
N ASP A 75 -10.03 -8.66 -7.97
CA ASP A 75 -10.92 -9.82 -8.01
C ASP A 75 -10.24 -11.07 -7.46
N ASP A 76 -8.94 -11.24 -7.72
CA ASP A 76 -8.15 -12.33 -7.17
C ASP A 76 -8.09 -12.29 -5.63
N TRP A 77 -7.95 -11.10 -5.03
CA TRP A 77 -8.00 -10.93 -3.56
C TRP A 77 -9.35 -11.36 -2.97
N ALA A 78 -10.45 -11.04 -3.65
CA ALA A 78 -11.79 -11.42 -3.22
C ALA A 78 -12.02 -12.93 -3.30
N MET A 79 -11.44 -13.60 -4.30
CA MET A 79 -11.53 -15.04 -4.48
C MET A 79 -10.68 -15.84 -3.49
N HIS A 80 -9.54 -15.29 -3.06
CA HIS A 80 -8.57 -15.99 -2.20
C HIS A 80 -8.68 -15.65 -0.70
N HIS A 81 -9.74 -14.94 -0.27
CA HIS A 81 -10.06 -14.62 1.13
C HIS A 81 -8.86 -14.16 2.00
N GLY A 82 -7.88 -13.48 1.40
CA GLY A 82 -6.69 -12.99 2.12
C GLY A 82 -5.72 -14.08 2.58
N GLU A 83 -5.72 -15.27 1.95
CA GLU A 83 -4.68 -16.26 2.16
C GLU A 83 -3.30 -15.63 1.90
N HIS A 84 -2.44 -15.62 2.91
CA HIS A 84 -1.07 -15.15 2.75
C HIS A 84 -0.32 -16.07 1.78
N CYS A 85 0.48 -15.49 0.88
CA CYS A 85 1.44 -16.25 0.07
C CYS A 85 2.18 -17.24 0.98
N ARG A 86 2.01 -18.54 0.74
CA ARG A 86 2.93 -19.54 1.29
C ARG A 86 4.25 -19.36 0.54
N ARG A 87 5.23 -18.75 1.20
CA ARG A 87 6.63 -18.71 0.74
C ARG A 87 7.26 -20.09 0.87
#